data_AF-A0A848MV22-F1
#
_entry.id   AF-A0A848MV22-F1
#
_cell.length_a   1.000
_cell.length_b   1.000
_cell.length_c   1.000
_cell.angle_alpha   90.00
_cell.angle_beta   90.00
_cell.angle_gamma   90.00
#
_symmetry.space_group_name_H-M   'P 1'
#
loop_
_entity.id
_entity.type
_entity.pdbx_description
1 polymer ?
#
loop_
_entity_poly.entity_id
_entity_poly.type
_entity_poly.pdbx_seq_one_letter_code
_entity_poly.pdbx_strand_id
1 'polypeptide(L)'
;YFEDIVVSFTAYMTLLFHYYQPVKQVLFLLEGDYLVVQMIRMQARVLLGEYHKLLFMPLQELTPERLNEAHVDLIVTNYRPYLLDYALDTDYVLMGSIPTAQDWARVKHQLNPLIDHETF
;
A
#
# COMPACT_ATOMS: atom_id res chain seq x y z
N TYR A 1 26.22 -27.79 -10.37
CA TYR A 1 27.13 -26.68 -10.04
C TYR A 1 26.53 -25.32 -10.40
N PHE A 2 26.25 -25.01 -11.68
CA PHE A 2 25.60 -23.74 -12.04
C PHE A 2 24.18 -23.62 -11.47
N GLU A 3 23.39 -24.69 -11.56
CA GLU A 3 22.04 -24.75 -10.96
C GLU A 3 22.07 -24.51 -9.44
N ASP A 4 23.01 -25.13 -8.72
CA ASP A 4 23.15 -24.96 -7.27
C ASP A 4 23.49 -23.51 -6.88
N ILE A 5 24.30 -22.83 -7.71
CA ILE A 5 24.62 -21.41 -7.54
C ILE A 5 23.38 -20.54 -7.78
N VAL A 6 22.62 -20.82 -8.85
CA VAL A 6 21.38 -20.08 -9.17
C VAL A 6 20.37 -20.24 -8.03
N VAL A 7 20.16 -21.46 -7.53
CA VAL A 7 19.24 -21.73 -6.41
C VAL A 7 19.68 -20.97 -5.15
N SER A 8 20.97 -21.04 -4.79
CA SER A 8 21.49 -20.37 -3.60
C SER A 8 21.39 -18.84 -3.71
N PHE A 9 21.66 -18.29 -4.90
CA PHE A 9 21.58 -16.86 -5.17
C PHE A 9 20.14 -16.37 -5.14
N THR A 10 19.20 -17.10 -5.75
CA THR A 10 17.77 -16.78 -5.69
C THR A 10 17.28 -16.78 -4.25
N ALA A 11 17.57 -17.83 -3.49
CA ALA A 11 17.19 -17.89 -2.06
C ALA A 11 17.77 -16.72 -1.25
N TYR A 12 19.02 -16.35 -1.50
CA TYR A 12 19.66 -15.19 -0.86
C TYR A 12 19.00 -13.86 -1.24
N MET A 13 18.69 -13.65 -2.52
CA MET A 13 18.02 -12.45 -2.98
C MET A 13 16.60 -12.32 -2.44
N THR A 14 15.83 -13.42 -2.42
CA THR A 14 14.50 -13.48 -1.78
C THR A 14 14.59 -13.04 -0.32
N LEU A 15 15.55 -13.55 0.44
CA LEU A 15 15.76 -13.16 1.84
C LEU A 15 16.12 -11.67 1.95
N LEU A 16 17.03 -11.17 1.12
CA LEU A 16 17.41 -9.76 1.14
C LEU A 16 16.22 -8.85 0.82
N PHE A 17 15.44 -9.17 -0.21
CA PHE A 17 14.27 -8.38 -0.57
C PHE A 17 13.23 -8.38 0.54
N HIS A 18 13.00 -9.52 1.19
CA HIS A 18 12.07 -9.62 2.30
C HIS A 18 12.52 -8.79 3.52
N TYR A 19 13.80 -8.83 3.88
CA TYR A 19 14.32 -8.15 5.07
C TYR A 19 14.61 -6.66 4.88
N TYR A 20 15.08 -6.25 3.70
CA TYR A 20 15.51 -4.87 3.43
C TYR A 20 14.50 -4.05 2.64
N GLN A 21 13.25 -4.52 2.60
CA GLN A 21 12.20 -3.80 1.92
C GLN A 21 11.98 -2.42 2.55
N PRO A 22 11.87 -1.35 1.73
CA PRO A 22 11.63 -0.02 2.26
C PRO A 22 10.26 0.02 2.94
N VAL A 23 10.26 0.44 4.20
CA VAL A 23 9.04 0.70 4.96
C VAL A 23 8.40 1.96 4.40
N LYS A 24 7.36 1.78 3.58
CA LYS A 24 6.57 2.87 3.00
C LYS A 24 5.54 3.44 3.98
N GLN A 25 5.23 4.72 3.81
CA GLN A 25 4.14 5.42 4.49
C GLN A 25 2.90 5.46 3.60
N VAL A 26 1.85 4.76 4.02
CA VAL A 26 0.62 4.55 3.24
C VAL A 26 -0.52 5.34 3.87
N LEU A 27 -1.06 6.30 3.14
CA LEU A 27 -2.20 7.11 3.56
C LEU A 27 -3.51 6.48 3.06
N PHE A 28 -4.44 6.25 3.97
CA PHE A 28 -5.80 5.81 3.66
C PHE A 28 -6.78 6.98 3.78
N LEU A 29 -7.43 7.29 2.65
CA LEU A 29 -8.52 8.26 2.55
C LEU A 29 -9.81 7.50 2.21
N LEU A 30 -10.61 7.20 3.24
CA LEU A 30 -11.76 6.32 3.13
C LEU A 30 -13.06 7.08 3.41
N GLU A 31 -14.03 6.91 2.52
CA GLU A 31 -15.36 7.51 2.60
C GLU A 31 -16.44 6.42 2.58
N GLY A 32 -17.56 6.67 3.26
CA GLY A 32 -18.74 5.79 3.25
C GLY A 32 -19.16 5.29 4.62
N ASP A 33 -19.90 4.18 4.65
CA ASP A 33 -20.45 3.61 5.88
C ASP A 33 -19.35 3.27 6.90
N TYR A 34 -19.65 3.54 8.18
CA TYR A 34 -18.70 3.35 9.28
C TYR A 34 -18.17 1.92 9.36
N LEU A 35 -19.04 0.90 9.23
CA LEU A 35 -18.62 -0.49 9.33
C LEU A 35 -17.73 -0.88 8.15
N VAL A 36 -18.06 -0.41 6.94
CA VAL A 36 -17.23 -0.63 5.76
C VAL A 36 -15.85 0.00 5.95
N VAL A 37 -15.79 1.26 6.40
CA VAL A 37 -14.51 1.95 6.67
C VAL A 37 -13.70 1.19 7.72
N GLN A 38 -14.30 0.77 8.84
CA GLN A 38 -13.57 0.01 9.87
C GLN A 38 -13.09 -1.35 9.36
N MET A 39 -13.88 -2.04 8.53
CA MET A 39 -13.48 -3.29 7.90
C MET A 39 -12.23 -3.08 7.02
N ILE A 40 -12.20 -2.03 6.19
CA ILE A 40 -11.04 -1.71 5.34
C ILE A 40 -9.81 -1.42 6.22
N ARG A 41 -9.97 -0.64 7.29
CA ARG A 41 -8.87 -0.33 8.23
C ARG A 41 -8.28 -1.58 8.88
N MET A 42 -9.15 -2.50 9.31
CA MET A 42 -8.75 -3.79 9.87
C MET A 42 -7.97 -4.62 8.84
N GLN A 43 -8.48 -4.75 7.62
CA GLN A 43 -7.82 -5.47 6.54
C GLN A 43 -6.45 -4.87 6.20
N ALA A 44 -6.36 -3.54 6.09
CA ALA A 44 -5.11 -2.84 5.84
C ALA A 44 -4.06 -3.14 6.93
N ARG A 45 -4.46 -3.09 8.22
CA ARG A 45 -3.56 -3.41 9.34
C ARG A 45 -3.04 -4.84 9.27
N VAL A 46 -3.93 -5.82 9.02
CA VAL A 46 -3.54 -7.23 8.92
C VAL A 46 -2.63 -7.49 7.72
N LEU A 47 -2.93 -6.87 6.58
CA LEU A 47 -2.23 -7.15 5.33
C LEU A 47 -0.91 -6.39 5.18
N LEU A 48 -0.78 -5.21 5.79
CA LEU A 48 0.31 -4.26 5.51
C LEU A 48 0.99 -3.73 6.77
N GLY A 49 0.34 -3.78 7.94
CA GLY A 49 0.78 -3.07 9.15
C GLY A 49 2.09 -3.58 9.75
N GLU A 50 2.47 -4.82 9.47
CA GLU A 50 3.77 -5.38 9.88
C GLU A 50 4.95 -4.79 9.07
N TYR A 51 4.70 -4.36 7.82
CA TYR A 51 5.76 -3.97 6.87
C TYR A 51 5.77 -2.47 6.54
N HIS A 52 4.66 -1.78 6.78
CA HIS A 52 4.45 -0.40 6.35
C HIS A 52 3.80 0.45 7.44
N LYS A 53 4.04 1.76 7.38
CA LYS A 53 3.41 2.73 8.27
C LYS A 53 2.07 3.14 7.71
N LEU A 54 0.99 2.82 8.42
CA LEU A 54 -0.37 3.10 7.98
C LEU A 54 -0.90 4.38 8.64
N LEU A 55 -1.27 5.37 7.82
CA LEU A 55 -1.93 6.59 8.26
C LEU A 55 -3.40 6.56 7.82
N PHE A 56 -4.31 6.74 8.76
CA PHE A 56 -5.75 6.86 8.47
C PHE A 56 -6.18 8.27 8.79
N MET A 57 -6.50 9.06 7.77
CA MET A 57 -6.86 10.46 7.92
C MET A 57 -8.32 10.67 7.50
N PRO A 58 -9.14 11.35 8.32
CA PRO A 58 -10.44 11.81 7.87
C PRO A 58 -10.25 12.96 6.87
N LEU A 59 -11.16 13.08 5.90
CA LEU A 59 -11.04 14.08 4.83
C LEU A 59 -10.89 15.52 5.35
N GLN A 60 -11.53 15.85 6.46
CA GLN A 60 -11.51 17.18 7.06
C GLN A 60 -10.10 17.62 7.51
N GLU A 61 -9.19 16.67 7.69
CA GLU A 61 -7.79 16.91 8.05
C GLU A 61 -6.86 16.89 6.84
N LEU A 62 -7.39 16.59 5.64
CA LEU A 62 -6.61 16.54 4.41
C LEU A 62 -6.28 17.95 3.95
N THR A 63 -5.03 18.35 4.16
CA THR A 63 -4.48 19.59 3.59
C THR A 63 -3.19 19.27 2.84
N PRO A 64 -2.82 20.08 1.83
CA PRO A 64 -1.55 19.92 1.12
C PRO A 64 -0.35 19.93 2.06
N GLU A 65 -0.38 20.74 3.12
CA GLU A 65 0.69 20.81 4.12
C GLU A 65 0.82 19.48 4.87
N ARG A 66 -0.29 18.88 5.30
CA ARG A 66 -0.30 17.58 5.98
C ARG A 66 0.18 16.44 5.09
N LEU A 67 -0.17 16.47 3.80
CA LEU A 67 0.31 15.50 2.81
C LEU A 67 1.83 15.60 2.65
N ASN A 68 2.36 16.82 2.54
CA ASN A 68 3.79 17.07 2.38
C ASN A 68 4.59 16.73 3.65
N GLU A 69 4.07 17.04 4.84
CA GLU A 69 4.71 16.69 6.12
C GLU A 69 4.77 15.17 6.32
N ALA A 70 3.73 14.46 5.92
CA ALA A 70 3.60 13.03 6.15
C ALA A 70 4.48 12.17 5.24
N HIS A 71 5.19 12.73 4.24
CA HIS A 71 6.04 11.98 3.30
C HIS A 71 5.34 10.71 2.78
N VAL A 72 4.13 10.88 2.28
CA VAL A 72 3.29 9.77 1.84
C VAL A 72 3.87 9.15 0.58
N ASP A 73 4.16 7.85 0.62
CA ASP A 73 4.67 7.09 -0.53
C ASP A 73 3.52 6.54 -1.40
N LEU A 74 2.35 6.29 -0.80
CA LEU A 74 1.18 5.78 -1.50
C LEU A 74 -0.12 6.24 -0.84
N ILE A 75 -1.06 6.71 -1.66
CA ILE A 75 -2.42 7.02 -1.25
C ILE A 75 -3.36 5.89 -1.65
N VAL A 76 -4.12 5.36 -0.70
CA VAL A 76 -5.14 4.34 -0.94
C VAL A 76 -6.50 4.95 -0.62
N THR A 77 -7.40 4.95 -1.59
CA THR A 77 -8.75 5.53 -1.42
C THR A 77 -9.83 4.68 -2.06
N ASN A 78 -11.05 4.74 -1.53
CA ASN A 78 -12.25 4.17 -2.14
C ASN A 78 -13.16 5.25 -2.76
N TYR A 79 -12.68 6.50 -2.87
CA TYR A 79 -13.49 7.64 -3.31
C TYR A 79 -12.72 8.53 -4.29
N ARG A 80 -13.18 8.54 -5.56
CA ARG A 80 -12.51 9.25 -6.67
C ARG A 80 -12.34 10.77 -6.47
N PRO A 81 -13.31 11.52 -5.95
CA PRO A 81 -13.20 12.98 -5.87
C PRO A 81 -11.92 13.48 -5.20
N TYR A 82 -11.38 12.73 -4.22
CA TYR A 82 -10.12 13.08 -3.56
C TYR A 82 -8.92 13.15 -4.50
N LEU A 83 -8.94 12.41 -5.61
CA LEU A 83 -7.88 12.42 -6.61
C LEU A 83 -7.94 13.67 -7.49
N LEU A 84 -9.15 14.23 -7.68
CA LEU A 84 -9.38 15.41 -8.51
C LEU A 84 -9.12 16.70 -7.72
N ASP A 85 -9.53 16.73 -6.45
CA ASP A 85 -9.51 17.95 -5.64
C ASP A 85 -8.11 18.34 -5.14
N TYR A 86 -7.18 17.39 -5.04
CA TYR A 86 -5.87 17.61 -4.42
C TYR A 86 -4.67 17.58 -5.38
N ALA A 87 -4.90 17.35 -6.69
CA ALA A 87 -3.85 17.23 -7.71
C ALA A 87 -2.60 16.51 -7.17
N LEU A 88 -2.83 15.33 -6.57
CA LEU A 88 -1.83 14.60 -5.80
C LEU A 88 -0.71 14.18 -6.74
N ASP A 89 0.49 14.73 -6.53
CA ASP A 89 1.71 14.30 -7.24
C ASP A 89 2.21 12.93 -6.72
N THR A 90 1.57 12.43 -5.65
CA THR A 90 1.81 11.13 -5.04
C THR A 90 1.03 10.03 -5.73
N ASP A 91 1.69 8.89 -5.94
CA ASP A 91 1.05 7.67 -6.43
C ASP A 91 -0.19 7.30 -5.61
N TYR A 92 -1.19 6.75 -6.29
CA TYR A 92 -2.44 6.34 -5.65
C TYR A 92 -3.02 5.03 -6.18
N VAL A 93 -3.81 4.36 -5.35
CA VAL A 93 -4.66 3.23 -5.70
C VAL A 93 -6.10 3.52 -5.34
N LEU A 94 -6.98 3.50 -6.35
CA LEU A 94 -8.42 3.55 -6.17
C LEU A 94 -8.97 2.12 -6.01
N MET A 95 -9.54 1.85 -4.84
CA MET A 95 -10.28 0.63 -4.52
C MET A 95 -11.77 0.79 -4.80
N GLY A 96 -12.48 -0.33 -4.90
CA GLY A 96 -13.94 -0.34 -4.77
C GLY A 96 -14.40 0.09 -3.37
N SER A 97 -15.67 0.47 -3.23
CA SER A 97 -16.26 0.82 -1.92
C SER A 97 -16.16 -0.33 -0.91
N ILE A 98 -16.24 -1.57 -1.39
CA ILE A 98 -15.88 -2.79 -0.65
C ILE A 98 -14.68 -3.40 -1.40
N PRO A 99 -13.47 -3.42 -0.82
CA PRO A 99 -12.30 -3.90 -1.52
C PRO A 99 -12.33 -5.43 -1.70
N THR A 100 -11.94 -5.85 -2.89
CA THR A 100 -11.75 -7.24 -3.30
C THR A 100 -10.30 -7.68 -3.08
N ALA A 101 -10.04 -8.98 -3.23
CA ALA A 101 -8.66 -9.48 -3.23
C ALA A 101 -7.79 -8.82 -4.32
N GLN A 102 -8.39 -8.48 -5.46
CA GLN A 102 -7.70 -7.79 -6.55
C GLN A 102 -7.36 -6.34 -6.19
N ASP A 103 -8.21 -5.65 -5.43
CA ASP A 103 -7.89 -4.31 -4.91
C ASP A 103 -6.64 -4.37 -4.02
N TRP A 104 -6.59 -5.32 -3.10
CA TRP A 104 -5.44 -5.52 -2.21
C TRP A 104 -4.18 -5.97 -2.96
N ALA A 105 -4.32 -6.79 -4.00
CA ALA A 105 -3.19 -7.17 -4.86
C ALA A 105 -2.57 -5.93 -5.53
N ARG A 106 -3.40 -5.01 -6.06
CA ARG A 106 -2.91 -3.75 -6.65
C ARG A 106 -2.20 -2.87 -5.63
N VAL A 107 -2.72 -2.76 -4.40
CA VAL A 107 -2.06 -2.02 -3.31
C VAL A 107 -0.69 -2.63 -3.01
N LYS A 108 -0.61 -3.96 -2.86
CA LYS A 108 0.66 -4.65 -2.60
C LYS A 108 1.66 -4.49 -3.74
N HIS A 109 1.21 -4.61 -4.98
CA HIS A 109 2.04 -4.41 -6.16
C HIS A 109 2.66 -3.00 -6.19
N GLN A 110 1.88 -1.96 -5.89
CA GLN A 110 2.39 -0.59 -5.88
C GLN A 110 3.38 -0.35 -4.72
N LEU A 111 3.17 -1.01 -3.58
CA LEU A 111 4.07 -0.94 -2.45
C LEU A 111 5.37 -1.68 -2.73
N ASN A 112 5.28 -2.84 -3.37
CA ASN A 112 6.44 -3.58 -3.82
C ASN A 112 6.20 -4.37 -5.11
N PRO A 113 6.62 -3.83 -6.27
CA PRO A 113 6.47 -4.52 -7.55
C PRO A 113 7.43 -5.70 -7.71
N LEU A 114 8.49 -5.78 -6.89
CA LEU A 114 9.52 -6.83 -7.00
C LEU A 114 9.10 -8.14 -6.32
N ILE A 115 8.11 -8.12 -5.40
CA ILE A 115 7.58 -9.33 -4.75
C ILE A 115 6.65 -10.13 -5.65
N ASP A 116 5.97 -9.49 -6.62
CA ASP A 116 4.97 -10.17 -7.46
C ASP A 116 5.56 -11.24 -8.40
N HIS A 117 6.89 -11.37 -8.44
CA HIS A 117 7.60 -12.42 -9.15
C HIS A 117 7.87 -13.68 -8.28
N GLU A 118 7.45 -13.71 -7.02
CA GLU A 118 7.70 -14.83 -6.09
C GLU A 118 6.50 -15.78 -5.88
N THR A 119 5.54 -15.82 -6.81
CA THR A 119 4.63 -16.96 -6.91
C THR A 119 5.09 -17.91 -8.00
N PHE A 120 5.90 -18.89 -7.60
CA PHE A 120 6.15 -20.13 -8.33
C PHE A 120 5.70 -21.32 -7.48
#